data_AF-A0A3B9YN48-F1
#
_entry.id   AF-A0A3B9YN48-F1
#
_cell.length_a   1.000
_cell.length_b   1.000
_cell.length_c   1.000
_cell.angle_alpha   90.00
_cell.angle_beta   90.00
_cell.angle_gamma   90.00
#
_symmetry.space_group_name_H-M   'P 1'
#
loop_
_entity.id
_entity.type
_entity.pdbx_description
1 polymer ?
#
loop_
_entity_poly.entity_id
_entity_poly.type
_entity_poly.pdbx_seq_one_letter_code
_entity_poly.pdbx_strand_id
1 'polypeptide(L)'
;MKTKRVSKTTTISLPPGLYQEAMELARAKGMTRSELFREALRRYQRDEQEWQDLLAYGRRKAKLAGIRSEADVERLVDAGRK
;
A
#
# COMPACT_ATOMS: atom_id res chain seq x y z
N MET A 1 -1.07 13.50 -35.74
CA MET A 1 -1.17 13.97 -34.33
C MET A 1 -0.06 13.33 -33.51
N LYS A 2 0.88 14.12 -32.95
CA LYS A 2 1.93 13.58 -32.07
C LYS A 2 1.34 13.33 -30.68
N THR A 3 1.06 12.08 -30.34
CA THR A 3 0.66 11.67 -28.98
C THR A 3 1.80 12.00 -28.03
N LYS A 4 1.65 13.05 -27.19
CA LYS A 4 2.65 13.39 -26.16
C LYS A 4 2.85 12.16 -25.27
N ARG A 5 4.07 11.64 -25.17
CA ARG A 5 4.39 10.61 -24.17
C ARG A 5 4.15 11.22 -22.78
N VAL A 6 3.25 10.62 -22.00
CA VAL A 6 2.84 11.12 -20.67
C VAL A 6 3.79 10.65 -19.56
N SER A 7 5.10 10.58 -19.83
CA SER A 7 6.10 10.06 -18.90
C SER A 7 7.21 11.07 -18.67
N LYS A 8 7.49 11.39 -17.41
CA LYS A 8 8.64 12.20 -16.98
C LYS A 8 9.80 11.27 -16.58
N THR A 9 11.00 11.51 -17.10
CA THR A 9 12.20 10.80 -16.68
C THR A 9 12.62 11.29 -15.31
N THR A 10 12.88 10.35 -14.40
CA THR A 10 13.34 10.62 -13.03
C THR A 10 14.55 9.75 -12.74
N THR A 11 15.54 10.33 -12.08
CA THR A 11 16.69 9.61 -11.51
C THR A 11 16.39 9.32 -10.04
N ILE A 12 16.63 8.08 -9.61
CA ILE A 12 16.49 7.65 -8.22
C ILE A 12 17.78 6.92 -7.81
N SER A 13 18.16 7.08 -6.55
CA SER A 13 19.27 6.31 -5.95
C SER A 13 18.70 5.12 -5.20
N LEU A 14 19.32 3.96 -5.37
CA LEU A 14 18.97 2.73 -4.68
C LEU A 14 20.22 2.10 -4.07
N PRO A 15 20.14 1.47 -2.89
CA PRO A 15 21.20 0.61 -2.39
C PRO A 15 21.57 -0.44 -3.46
N PRO A 16 22.86 -0.78 -3.63
CA PRO A 16 23.30 -1.69 -4.70
C PRO A 16 22.60 -3.06 -4.67
N GLY A 17 22.42 -3.65 -3.49
CA GLY A 17 21.71 -4.93 -3.34
C GLY A 17 20.25 -4.84 -3.79
N LEU A 18 19.53 -3.80 -3.35
CA LEU A 18 18.15 -3.57 -3.75
C LEU A 18 18.01 -3.35 -5.27
N TYR A 19 18.98 -2.67 -5.89
CA TYR A 19 19.01 -2.53 -7.34
C TYR A 19 19.15 -3.89 -8.03
N GLN A 20 20.05 -4.74 -7.57
CA GLN A 20 20.24 -6.09 -8.14
C GLN A 20 18.96 -6.92 -8.02
N GLU A 21 18.36 -6.98 -6.83
CA GLU A 21 17.09 -7.68 -6.58
C GLU A 21 15.97 -7.18 -7.50
N ALA A 22 15.86 -5.86 -7.67
CA ALA A 22 14.88 -5.27 -8.57
C ALA A 22 15.13 -5.67 -10.04
N MET A 23 16.38 -5.77 -10.49
CA MET A 23 16.70 -6.18 -11.86
C MET A 23 16.42 -7.67 -12.09
N GLU A 24 16.70 -8.52 -11.11
CA GLU A 24 16.35 -9.95 -11.15
C GLU A 24 14.85 -10.15 -11.20
N LEU A 25 14.11 -9.42 -10.36
CA LEU A 25 12.65 -9.45 -10.33
C LEU A 25 12.04 -8.99 -11.66
N ALA A 26 12.57 -7.91 -12.24
CA ALA A 26 12.12 -7.42 -13.54
C ALA A 26 12.33 -8.49 -14.62
N ARG A 27 13.51 -9.12 -14.65
CA ARG A 27 13.83 -10.21 -15.60
C ARG A 27 12.91 -11.41 -15.41
N ALA A 28 12.72 -11.88 -14.18
CA ALA A 28 11.87 -13.03 -13.87
C ALA A 28 10.41 -12.79 -14.28
N LYS A 29 9.94 -11.54 -14.23
CA LYS A 29 8.58 -11.15 -14.62
C LYS A 29 8.43 -10.71 -16.08
N GLY A 30 9.51 -10.74 -16.88
CA GLY A 30 9.49 -10.24 -18.26
C GLY A 30 9.17 -8.74 -18.35
N MET A 31 9.49 -7.97 -17.31
CA MET A 31 9.20 -6.55 -17.21
C MET A 31 10.44 -5.71 -17.50
N THR A 32 10.24 -4.54 -18.09
CA THR A 32 11.27 -3.49 -18.12
C THR A 32 11.42 -2.85 -16.73
N ARG A 33 12.57 -2.22 -16.48
CA ARG A 33 12.83 -1.45 -15.25
C ARG A 33 11.72 -0.45 -14.95
N SER A 34 11.36 0.35 -15.95
CA SER A 34 10.32 1.38 -15.82
C SER A 34 8.93 0.80 -15.57
N GLU A 35 8.62 -0.42 -16.03
CA GLU A 35 7.38 -1.10 -15.70
C GLU A 35 7.36 -1.55 -14.25
N LEU A 36 8.44 -2.20 -13.78
CA LEU A 36 8.57 -2.63 -12.40
C LEU A 36 8.42 -1.44 -11.44
N PHE A 37 9.15 -0.35 -11.66
CA PHE A 37 9.08 0.82 -10.77
C PHE A 37 7.70 1.49 -10.78
N ARG A 38 7.04 1.59 -11.94
CA ARG A 38 5.67 2.12 -12.02
C ARG A 38 4.67 1.23 -11.29
N GLU A 39 4.82 -0.09 -11.40
CA GLU A 39 3.95 -1.04 -10.72
C GLU A 39 4.17 -1.04 -9.21
N ALA A 40 5.43 -1.00 -8.76
CA ALA A 40 5.78 -0.87 -7.35
C ALA A 40 5.15 0.39 -6.74
N LEU A 41 5.25 1.53 -7.43
CA LEU A 41 4.65 2.78 -6.97
C LEU A 41 3.11 2.71 -6.90
N ARG A 42 2.45 2.08 -7.89
CA ARG A 42 1.00 1.88 -7.87
C ARG A 42 0.53 0.94 -6.78
N ARG A 43 1.32 -0.08 -6.44
CA ARG A 43 1.01 -0.99 -5.32
C ARG A 43 1.15 -0.26 -4.00
N TYR A 44 2.27 0.43 -3.80
CA TYR A 44 2.48 1.26 -2.61
C TYR A 44 1.33 2.26 -2.37
N GLN A 45 0.85 2.94 -3.42
CA GLN A 45 -0.29 3.85 -3.30
C GLN A 45 -1.61 3.15 -2.95
N ARG A 46 -1.87 1.98 -3.54
CA ARG A 46 -3.07 1.19 -3.27
C ARG A 46 -3.07 0.66 -1.84
N ASP A 47 -1.96 0.09 -1.40
CA ASP A 47 -1.82 -0.49 -0.06
C ASP A 47 -2.04 0.59 1.01
N GLU A 48 -1.50 1.80 0.80
CA GLU A 48 -1.76 2.94 1.69
C GLU A 48 -3.24 3.35 1.68
N GLN A 49 -3.86 3.46 0.50
CA GLN A 49 -5.27 3.85 0.41
C GLN A 49 -6.20 2.80 1.04
N GLU A 50 -5.98 1.52 0.77
CA GLU A 50 -6.73 0.41 1.35
C GLU A 50 -6.60 0.40 2.89
N TRP A 51 -5.40 0.66 3.40
CA TRP A 51 -5.17 0.80 4.83
C TRP A 51 -5.95 1.99 5.42
N GLN A 52 -5.93 3.15 4.77
CA GLN A 52 -6.70 4.32 5.23
C GLN A 52 -8.21 4.07 5.19
N ASP A 53 -8.69 3.37 4.18
CA ASP A 53 -10.11 3.02 4.03
C ASP A 53 -10.56 2.04 5.12
N LEU A 54 -9.74 1.03 5.44
CA LEU A 54 -9.96 0.12 6.55
C LEU A 54 -10.01 0.85 7.90
N LEU A 55 -9.08 1.78 8.13
CA LEU A 55 -9.08 2.61 9.35
C LEU A 55 -10.32 3.51 9.41
N ALA A 56 -10.73 4.11 8.29
CA ALA A 56 -11.94 4.92 8.21
C ALA A 56 -13.20 4.10 8.47
N TYR A 57 -13.28 2.88 7.93
CA TYR A 57 -14.35 1.93 8.20
C TYR A 57 -14.42 1.58 9.69
N GLY A 58 -13.28 1.22 10.29
CA GLY A 58 -13.17 0.89 11.72
C GLY A 58 -13.61 2.05 12.61
N ARG A 59 -13.12 3.26 12.35
CA ARG A 59 -13.53 4.49 13.07
C ARG A 59 -15.04 4.73 12.98
N ARG A 60 -15.64 4.55 11.80
CA ARG A 60 -17.09 4.68 11.61
C ARG A 60 -17.86 3.65 12.44
N LYS A 61 -17.43 2.38 12.41
CA LYS A 61 -18.07 1.31 13.18
C LYS A 61 -17.92 1.51 14.69
N ALA A 62 -16.74 1.90 15.17
CA ALA A 62 -16.50 2.23 16.57
C ALA A 62 -17.41 3.36 17.05
N LYS A 63 -17.55 4.43 16.26
CA LYS A 63 -18.45 5.55 16.56
C LYS A 63 -19.91 5.10 16.67
N LEU A 64 -20.39 4.28 15.74
CA LEU A 64 -21.76 3.75 15.75
C LEU A 64 -22.00 2.80 16.94
N ALA A 65 -21.00 2.03 17.34
CA ALA A 65 -21.06 1.11 18.47
C ALA A 65 -20.78 1.80 19.83
N GLY A 66 -20.52 3.12 19.85
CA GLY A 66 -20.23 3.85 21.08
C GLY A 66 -18.87 3.52 21.71
N ILE A 67 -17.97 2.86 20.98
CA ILE A 67 -16.62 2.50 21.43
C ILE A 67 -15.74 3.75 21.39
N ARG A 68 -15.20 4.16 22.54
CA ARG A 68 -14.43 5.42 22.66
C ARG A 68 -13.04 5.22 23.25
N SER A 69 -12.78 4.05 23.82
CA SER A 69 -11.53 3.72 24.48
C SER A 69 -11.10 2.29 24.20
N GLU A 70 -9.83 2.01 24.46
CA GLU A 70 -9.27 0.67 24.35
C GLU A 70 -9.90 -0.31 25.35
N ALA A 71 -10.27 0.16 26.54
CA ALA A 71 -11.02 -0.61 27.52
C ALA A 71 -12.41 -1.04 27.00
N ASP A 72 -13.08 -0.21 26.18
CA ASP A 72 -14.36 -0.61 25.55
C ASP A 72 -14.17 -1.75 24.56
N VAL A 73 -13.04 -1.78 23.86
CA VAL A 73 -12.67 -2.85 22.91
C VAL A 73 -12.39 -4.14 23.67
N GLU A 74 -11.58 -4.08 24.72
CA GLU A 74 -11.22 -5.24 25.53
C GLU A 74 -12.46 -5.92 26.12
N ARG A 75 -13.39 -5.14 26.69
CA ARG A 75 -14.67 -5.67 27.19
C ARG A 75 -15.49 -6.38 26.13
N LEU A 76 -15.54 -5.86 24.90
CA LEU A 76 -16.29 -6.49 23.79
C LEU A 76 -15.64 -7.80 23.33
N VAL A 77 -14.31 -7.83 23.27
CA VAL A 77 -13.55 -9.05 22.91
C VAL A 77 -13.76 -10.13 23.96
N ASP A 78 -13.66 -9.79 25.25
CA ASP A 78 -13.87 -10.74 26.34
C ASP A 78 -15.32 -11.25 26.41
N ALA A 79 -16.30 -10.40 26.10
CA ALA A 79 -17.69 -10.80 26.00
C ALA A 79 -17.95 -11.82 24.89
N GLY A 80 -17.21 -11.75 23.77
CA GLY A 80 -17.35 -12.65 22.62
C GLY A 80 -16.56 -13.97 22.71
N ARG A 81 -15.74 -14.17 23.75
CA ARG A 81 -14.94 -15.40 23.99
C ARG A 81 -15.65 -16.45 24.85
N LYS A 82 -16.90 -16.22 25.23
CA LYS A 82 -17.76 -17.18 25.96
C LYS A 82 -18.62 -17.99 25.00
#